data_AF-A0A1F6JSH8-F1
#
_entry.id   AF-A0A1F6JSH8-F1
#
_cell.length_a   1.000
_cell.length_b   1.000
_cell.length_c   1.000
_cell.angle_alpha   90.00
_cell.angle_beta   90.00
_cell.angle_gamma   90.00
#
_symmetry.space_group_name_H-M   'P 1'
#
loop_
_entity.id
_entity.type
_entity.pdbx_description
1 polymer ?
#
loop_
_entity_poly.entity_id
_entity_poly.type
_entity_poly.pdbx_seq_one_letter_code
_entity_poly.pdbx_strand_id
1 'polypeptide(L)'
;MFKKKNILGIDISDVGQTQVLEYILQGLGKSARKYFIATPNPEILMLAKKDSHYKKVLNSAELALPDGIGIMLAAKILGKHLKQRIAGVDFVEGLCKEVAGKPITVGFLGGEPGVAEKTAECLKQKYPGLRTSFAQEEVSKTRQTHVENDARSGSFQKQSVRRSLSESLFKDKDFKKSKDQTAFSSFSNGLPSSSVSIPKVDILFVAFGSPKQEIWIYENLKKLPIKVAIGVGGAFDLLSGRVARAPYWVRKIGVEWLFRLIRQPWRAKRQVALVKFIFLVLKERFNISINNV
;
A
#
# COMPACT_ATOMS: atom_id res chain seq x y z
N MET A 1 8.68 7.60 -20.49
CA MET A 1 7.95 6.67 -19.60
C MET A 1 8.90 5.53 -19.26
N PHE A 2 8.93 5.05 -18.01
CA PHE A 2 9.87 4.01 -17.62
C PHE A 2 9.49 2.65 -18.22
N LYS A 3 10.49 1.82 -18.56
CA LYS A 3 10.24 0.46 -19.03
C LYS A 3 9.63 -0.36 -17.89
N LYS A 4 8.67 -1.22 -18.21
CA LYS A 4 8.09 -2.19 -17.26
C LYS A 4 8.49 -3.61 -17.64
N LYS A 5 8.60 -4.49 -16.65
CA LYS A 5 8.92 -5.91 -16.77
C LYS A 5 7.83 -6.69 -16.06
N ASN A 6 7.10 -7.51 -16.80
CA ASN A 6 6.07 -8.34 -16.21
C ASN A 6 6.71 -9.43 -15.32
N ILE A 7 6.22 -9.65 -14.11
CA ILE A 7 6.62 -10.76 -13.23
C ILE A 7 5.34 -11.33 -12.62
N LEU A 8 5.01 -12.59 -12.93
CA LEU A 8 3.78 -13.25 -12.50
C LEU A 8 2.50 -12.43 -12.79
N GLY A 9 2.49 -11.67 -13.89
CA GLY A 9 1.36 -10.85 -14.31
C GLY A 9 1.32 -9.44 -13.73
N ILE A 10 2.32 -9.00 -12.97
CA ILE A 10 2.45 -7.62 -12.46
C ILE A 10 3.58 -6.89 -13.20
N ASP A 11 3.30 -5.68 -13.69
CA ASP A 11 4.25 -4.88 -14.45
C ASP A 11 5.16 -4.06 -13.53
N ILE A 12 6.32 -4.63 -13.18
CA ILE A 12 7.33 -4.03 -12.31
C ILE A 12 8.14 -2.99 -13.09
N SER A 13 8.38 -1.82 -12.49
CA SER A 13 9.10 -0.72 -13.13
C SER A 13 10.62 -0.94 -13.10
N ASP A 14 11.28 -0.86 -14.25
CA ASP A 14 12.74 -0.97 -14.41
C ASP A 14 13.39 0.41 -14.22
N VAL A 15 13.58 0.80 -12.96
CA VAL A 15 13.92 2.17 -12.56
C VAL A 15 14.96 2.22 -11.45
N GLY A 16 15.71 3.33 -11.40
CA GLY A 16 16.54 3.68 -10.26
C GLY A 16 15.82 4.67 -9.33
N GLN A 17 16.13 4.62 -8.04
CA GLN A 17 15.51 5.45 -7.01
C GLN A 17 15.65 6.94 -7.31
N THR A 18 16.85 7.42 -7.65
CA THR A 18 17.10 8.83 -7.99
C THR A 18 16.22 9.28 -9.16
N GLN A 19 16.11 8.45 -10.20
CA GLN A 19 15.29 8.77 -11.38
C GLN A 19 13.79 8.88 -11.03
N VAL A 20 13.33 8.05 -10.10
CA VAL A 20 11.94 8.11 -9.62
C VAL A 20 11.70 9.38 -8.80
N LEU A 21 12.62 9.76 -7.92
CA LEU A 21 12.52 10.98 -7.11
C LEU A 21 12.46 12.22 -8.02
N GLU A 22 13.37 12.33 -8.98
CA GLU A 22 13.38 13.41 -9.97
C GLU A 22 12.07 13.47 -10.77
N TYR A 23 11.58 12.31 -11.23
CA TYR A 23 10.34 12.20 -11.97
C TYR A 23 9.13 12.70 -11.16
N ILE A 24 9.05 12.35 -9.87
CA ILE A 24 7.99 12.81 -8.98
C ILE A 24 8.08 14.32 -8.78
N LEU A 25 9.26 14.85 -8.49
CA LEU A 25 9.45 16.28 -8.25
C LEU A 25 9.08 17.13 -9.47
N GLN A 26 9.47 16.71 -10.68
CA GLN A 26 9.04 17.34 -11.93
C GLN A 26 7.52 17.24 -12.13
N GLY A 27 6.93 16.13 -11.70
CA GLY A 27 5.50 15.88 -11.76
C GLY A 27 4.69 16.77 -10.81
N LEU A 28 5.18 17.03 -9.61
CA LEU A 28 4.51 17.84 -8.58
C LEU A 28 4.31 19.30 -8.99
N GLY A 29 5.15 19.81 -9.90
CA GLY A 29 5.01 21.14 -10.49
C GLY A 29 3.91 21.25 -11.56
N LYS A 30 3.33 20.13 -12.02
CA LYS A 30 2.29 20.09 -13.06
C LYS A 30 0.91 19.89 -12.42
N SER A 31 -0.01 20.85 -12.62
CA SER A 31 -1.25 20.97 -11.83
C SER A 31 -2.26 19.81 -11.95
N ALA A 32 -2.25 19.05 -13.05
CA ALA A 32 -3.33 18.10 -13.34
C ALA A 32 -3.01 16.61 -13.08
N ARG A 33 -1.73 16.23 -12.90
CA ARG A 33 -1.36 14.80 -12.89
C ARG A 33 -1.30 14.24 -11.46
N LYS A 34 -2.05 13.16 -11.24
CA LYS A 34 -1.99 12.38 -10.00
C LYS A 34 -1.21 11.08 -10.21
N TYR A 35 -0.39 10.72 -9.24
CA TYR A 35 0.49 9.55 -9.28
C TYR A 35 0.07 8.54 -8.23
N PHE A 36 -0.19 7.30 -8.67
CA PHE A 36 -0.27 6.15 -7.80
C PHE A 36 1.02 5.34 -7.94
N ILE A 37 1.74 5.15 -6.83
CA ILE A 37 2.97 4.35 -6.76
C ILE A 37 2.77 3.19 -5.79
N ALA A 38 3.05 1.98 -6.26
CA ALA A 38 3.06 0.77 -5.46
C ALA A 38 4.51 0.31 -5.20
N THR A 39 4.72 -0.43 -4.12
CA THR A 39 6.01 -1.04 -3.74
C THR A 39 5.88 -2.57 -3.69
N PRO A 40 5.54 -3.23 -4.81
CA PRO A 40 5.30 -4.67 -4.82
C PRO A 40 6.52 -5.46 -4.35
N ASN A 41 6.26 -6.39 -3.46
CA ASN A 41 7.18 -7.41 -2.98
C ASN A 41 6.60 -8.81 -3.30
N PRO A 42 7.31 -9.92 -3.02
CA PRO A 42 6.81 -11.26 -3.33
C PRO A 42 5.44 -11.59 -2.71
N GLU A 43 5.18 -11.11 -1.49
CA GLU A 43 3.90 -11.32 -0.79
C GLU A 43 2.75 -10.66 -1.56
N ILE A 44 2.95 -9.43 -2.04
CA ILE A 44 1.99 -8.69 -2.88
C ILE A 44 1.70 -9.43 -4.19
N LEU A 45 2.73 -9.94 -4.88
CA LEU A 45 2.54 -10.70 -6.13
C LEU A 45 1.75 -12.00 -5.88
N MET A 46 1.97 -12.66 -4.74
CA MET A 46 1.22 -13.85 -4.36
C MET A 46 -0.25 -13.56 -4.03
N LEU A 47 -0.54 -12.41 -3.41
CA LEU A 47 -1.91 -11.94 -3.20
C LEU A 47 -2.59 -11.61 -4.54
N ALA A 48 -1.91 -10.85 -5.41
CA ALA A 48 -2.45 -10.46 -6.71
C ALA A 48 -2.69 -11.64 -7.67
N LYS A 49 -1.92 -12.73 -7.53
CA LYS A 49 -2.18 -13.96 -8.29
C LYS A 49 -3.54 -14.58 -7.95
N LYS A 50 -4.04 -14.38 -6.73
CA LYS A 50 -5.31 -14.95 -6.25
C LYS A 50 -6.50 -14.00 -6.44
N ASP A 51 -6.24 -12.74 -6.76
CA ASP A 51 -7.27 -11.69 -6.85
C ASP A 51 -7.05 -10.86 -8.13
N SER A 52 -7.95 -11.05 -9.10
CA SER A 52 -7.90 -10.39 -10.41
C SER A 52 -8.14 -8.87 -10.31
N HIS A 53 -8.94 -8.43 -9.34
CA HIS A 53 -9.16 -7.02 -9.07
C HIS A 53 -7.89 -6.39 -8.50
N TYR A 54 -7.26 -7.02 -7.51
CA TYR A 54 -6.01 -6.52 -6.94
C TYR A 54 -4.87 -6.48 -7.96
N LYS A 55 -4.79 -7.49 -8.85
CA LYS A 55 -3.87 -7.48 -10.00
C LYS A 55 -4.12 -6.27 -10.91
N LYS A 56 -5.37 -5.97 -11.24
CA LYS A 56 -5.76 -4.79 -12.04
C LYS A 56 -5.35 -3.49 -11.36
N VAL A 57 -5.58 -3.39 -10.05
CA VAL A 57 -5.18 -2.24 -9.23
C VAL A 57 -3.67 -2.01 -9.32
N LEU A 58 -2.85 -3.04 -9.06
CA LEU A 58 -1.39 -2.92 -9.14
C LEU A 58 -0.90 -2.52 -10.52
N ASN A 59 -1.46 -3.09 -11.60
CA ASN A 59 -1.07 -2.75 -12.97
C ASN A 59 -1.55 -1.36 -13.41
N SER A 60 -2.49 -0.74 -12.69
CA SER A 60 -2.89 0.65 -12.90
C SER A 60 -1.94 1.68 -12.28
N ALA A 61 -1.01 1.23 -11.41
CA ALA A 61 -0.01 2.11 -10.82
C ALA A 61 0.88 2.73 -11.92
N GLU A 62 1.17 4.02 -11.77
CA GLU A 62 2.14 4.70 -12.65
C GLU A 62 3.50 3.99 -12.52
N LEU A 63 3.92 3.76 -11.27
CA LEU A 63 5.15 3.07 -10.92
C LEU A 63 4.86 1.94 -9.93
N ALA A 64 5.48 0.80 -10.22
CA ALA A 64 5.49 -0.37 -9.36
C ALA A 64 6.96 -0.64 -9.00
N LEU A 65 7.41 -0.08 -7.88
CA LEU A 65 8.81 -0.10 -7.47
C LEU A 65 9.21 -1.51 -6.98
N PRO A 66 10.33 -2.07 -7.44
CA PRO A 66 10.75 -3.41 -7.06
C PRO A 66 11.22 -3.46 -5.60
N ASP A 67 10.31 -3.81 -4.70
CA ASP A 67 10.59 -3.93 -3.27
C ASP A 67 11.03 -5.36 -2.91
N GLY A 68 12.19 -5.46 -2.28
CA GLY A 68 12.69 -6.72 -1.74
C GLY A 68 13.52 -7.54 -2.74
N ILE A 69 14.37 -8.41 -2.17
CA ILE A 69 15.31 -9.23 -2.95
C ILE A 69 14.60 -10.30 -3.79
N GLY A 70 13.43 -10.76 -3.36
CA GLY A 70 12.66 -11.77 -4.09
C GLY A 70 12.21 -11.28 -5.47
N ILE A 71 11.85 -10.00 -5.63
CA ILE A 71 11.51 -9.42 -6.93
C ILE A 71 12.73 -9.38 -7.86
N MET A 72 13.88 -8.98 -7.32
CA MET A 72 15.15 -8.96 -8.08
C MET A 72 15.56 -10.36 -8.53
N LEU A 73 15.45 -11.34 -7.63
CA LEU A 73 15.74 -12.74 -7.94
C LEU A 73 14.76 -13.27 -9.00
N ALA A 74 13.47 -12.94 -8.89
CA ALA A 74 12.48 -13.38 -9.85
C ALA A 74 12.74 -12.82 -11.25
N ALA A 75 13.09 -11.54 -11.34
CA ALA A 75 13.50 -10.93 -12.60
C ALA A 75 14.68 -11.71 -13.21
N LYS A 76 15.74 -11.96 -12.42
CA LYS A 76 16.92 -12.72 -12.85
C LYS A 76 16.56 -14.13 -13.33
N ILE A 77 15.69 -14.85 -12.60
CA ILE A 77 15.22 -16.19 -13.00
C ILE A 77 14.47 -16.11 -14.33
N LEU A 78 13.67 -15.07 -14.57
CA LEU A 78 12.91 -14.91 -15.82
C LEU A 78 13.74 -14.33 -16.98
N GLY A 79 15.06 -14.19 -16.84
CA GLY A 79 15.92 -13.55 -17.84
C GLY A 79 15.67 -12.04 -18.00
N LYS A 80 15.02 -11.42 -17.02
CA LYS A 80 14.70 -9.99 -16.98
C LYS A 80 15.73 -9.29 -16.11
N HIS A 81 16.21 -8.13 -16.54
CA HIS A 81 17.05 -7.26 -15.72
C HIS A 81 16.22 -6.13 -15.13
N LEU A 82 16.40 -5.86 -13.84
CA LEU A 82 15.89 -4.70 -13.13
C LEU A 82 17.07 -3.88 -12.62
N LYS A 83 17.06 -2.57 -12.86
CA LYS A 83 18.15 -1.65 -12.51
C LYS A 83 18.52 -1.65 -11.02
N GLN A 84 17.52 -1.57 -10.14
CA GLN A 84 17.76 -1.35 -8.72
C GLN A 84 16.62 -1.92 -7.88
N ARG A 85 16.96 -2.50 -6.72
CA ARG A 85 15.99 -2.79 -5.66
C ARG A 85 15.67 -1.52 -4.89
N ILE A 86 14.40 -1.19 -4.73
CA ILE A 86 13.95 0.02 -4.03
C ILE A 86 13.01 -0.39 -2.90
N ALA A 87 13.52 -0.38 -1.66
CA ALA A 87 12.69 -0.70 -0.50
C ALA A 87 11.77 0.48 -0.14
N GLY A 88 10.51 0.22 0.23
CA GLY A 88 9.54 1.29 0.52
C GLY A 88 10.03 2.27 1.58
N VAL A 89 10.68 1.79 2.64
CA VAL A 89 11.27 2.62 3.71
C VAL A 89 12.41 3.52 3.22
N ASP A 90 13.30 3.01 2.35
CA ASP A 90 14.40 3.80 1.78
C ASP A 90 13.87 4.86 0.81
N PHE A 91 12.76 4.54 0.13
CA PHE A 91 12.09 5.44 -0.79
C PHE A 91 11.37 6.58 -0.06
N VAL A 92 10.63 6.29 1.01
CA VAL A 92 10.01 7.30 1.88
C VAL A 92 11.06 8.25 2.43
N GLU A 93 12.11 7.70 3.04
CA GLU A 93 13.21 8.47 3.61
C GLU A 93 13.90 9.36 2.55
N GLY A 94 14.21 8.80 1.38
CA GLY A 94 14.80 9.53 0.26
C GLY A 94 13.91 10.65 -0.25
N LEU A 95 12.60 10.41 -0.41
CA LEU A 95 11.67 11.43 -0.88
C LEU A 95 11.50 12.55 0.14
N CYS A 96 11.41 12.23 1.44
CA CYS A 96 11.36 13.23 2.52
C CYS A 96 12.64 14.08 2.56
N LYS A 97 13.82 13.46 2.39
CA LYS A 97 15.09 14.18 2.29
C LYS A 97 15.08 15.16 1.11
N GLU A 98 14.64 14.73 -0.06
CA GLU A 98 14.64 15.54 -1.28
C GLU A 98 13.65 16.71 -1.25
N VAL A 99 12.55 16.59 -0.50
CA VAL A 99 11.53 17.66 -0.38
C VAL A 99 11.74 18.56 0.83
N ALA A 100 12.66 18.22 1.74
CA ALA A 100 12.97 19.08 2.88
C ALA A 100 13.46 20.46 2.40
N GLY A 101 12.89 21.53 2.96
CA GLY A 101 13.16 22.91 2.54
C GLY A 101 12.41 23.38 1.30
N LYS A 102 11.71 22.50 0.57
CA LYS A 102 10.87 22.87 -0.58
C LYS A 102 9.44 23.18 -0.13
N PRO A 103 8.65 23.96 -0.90
CA PRO A 103 7.24 24.22 -0.61
C PRO A 103 6.33 23.04 -0.99
N ILE A 104 6.69 21.83 -0.55
CA ILE A 104 6.00 20.57 -0.83
C ILE A 104 5.57 19.97 0.50
N THR A 105 4.28 19.63 0.63
CA THR A 105 3.74 19.05 1.87
C THR A 105 3.64 17.52 1.79
N VAL A 106 3.94 16.87 2.93
CA VAL A 106 3.90 15.42 3.08
C VAL A 106 2.87 15.02 4.14
N GLY A 107 2.07 14.01 3.82
CA GLY A 107 1.12 13.37 4.73
C GLY A 107 1.47 11.90 5.00
N PHE A 108 1.14 11.42 6.21
CA PHE A 108 1.32 10.03 6.64
C PHE A 108 -0.03 9.46 7.09
N LEU A 109 -0.45 8.33 6.53
CA LEU A 109 -1.75 7.75 6.82
C LEU A 109 -1.64 6.24 7.06
N GLY A 110 -2.19 5.75 8.16
CA GLY A 110 -2.20 4.34 8.52
C GLY A 110 -1.08 3.94 9.49
N GLY A 111 -0.92 2.62 9.65
CA GLY A 111 -0.14 2.05 10.74
C GLY A 111 -0.94 1.95 12.03
N GLU A 112 -0.31 1.32 13.02
CA GLU A 112 -0.84 1.21 14.39
C GLU A 112 -1.01 2.59 15.06
N PRO A 113 -1.77 2.67 16.16
CA PRO A 113 -1.99 3.93 16.84
C PRO A 113 -0.71 4.70 17.18
N GLY A 114 -0.69 5.98 16.83
CA GLY A 114 0.46 6.89 17.03
C GLY A 114 1.67 6.68 16.11
N VAL A 115 1.68 5.64 15.26
CA VAL A 115 2.85 5.33 14.42
C VAL A 115 3.03 6.33 13.27
N ALA A 116 1.94 6.83 12.68
CA ALA A 116 2.01 7.83 11.61
C ALA A 116 2.58 9.16 12.12
N GLU A 117 2.08 9.62 13.26
CA GLU A 117 2.51 10.83 13.95
C GLU A 117 3.98 10.71 14.34
N LYS A 118 4.36 9.57 14.95
CA LYS A 118 5.75 9.34 15.34
C LYS A 118 6.69 9.29 14.14
N THR A 119 6.25 8.72 13.03
CA THR A 119 7.01 8.72 11.77
C THR A 119 7.24 10.14 11.26
N ALA A 120 6.22 10.99 11.28
CA ALA A 120 6.33 12.39 10.88
C ALA A 120 7.30 13.17 11.78
N GLU A 121 7.26 12.96 13.10
CA GLU A 121 8.20 13.56 14.06
C GLU A 121 9.65 13.15 13.77
N CYS A 122 9.93 11.85 13.67
CA CYS A 122 11.28 11.34 13.43
C CYS A 122 11.85 11.87 12.11
N LEU A 123 11.05 11.94 11.05
CA LEU A 123 11.49 12.48 9.76
C LEU A 123 11.70 14.00 9.80
N LYS A 124 10.89 14.76 10.54
CA LYS A 124 11.12 16.20 10.77
C LYS A 124 12.40 16.47 11.54
N GLN A 125 12.67 15.69 12.59
CA GLN A 125 13.90 15.80 13.37
C GLN A 125 15.12 15.50 12.51
N LYS A 126 15.03 14.47 11.66
CA LYS A 126 16.13 14.05 10.77
C LYS A 126 16.34 14.99 9.58
N TYR A 127 15.29 15.61 9.06
CA TYR A 127 15.33 16.52 7.93
C TYR A 127 14.65 17.85 8.29
N PRO A 128 15.37 18.77 8.97
CA PRO A 128 14.86 20.10 9.27
C PRO A 128 14.34 20.78 8.00
N GLY A 129 13.16 21.38 8.07
CA GLY A 129 12.48 21.99 6.91
C GLY A 129 11.54 21.06 6.15
N LEU A 130 11.40 19.79 6.54
CA LEU A 130 10.33 18.92 6.04
C LEU A 130 8.95 19.44 6.48
N ARG A 131 8.09 19.75 5.52
CA ARG A 131 6.73 20.22 5.78
C ARG A 131 5.77 19.03 5.87
N THR A 132 5.39 18.64 7.09
CA THR A 132 4.33 17.65 7.30
C THR A 132 3.03 18.36 7.67
N SER A 133 1.95 18.08 6.94
CA SER A 133 0.64 18.73 7.10
C SER A 133 -0.45 17.78 7.58
N PHE A 134 -0.18 16.47 7.59
CA PHE A 134 -1.14 15.45 7.98
C PHE A 134 -0.43 14.20 8.50
N ALA A 135 -0.90 13.66 9.63
CA ALA A 135 -0.51 12.35 10.13
C ALA A 135 -1.73 11.76 10.84
N GLN A 136 -2.11 10.52 10.50
CA GLN A 136 -3.24 9.84 11.13
C GLN A 136 -3.09 8.31 11.08
N GLU A 137 -3.47 7.63 12.15
CA GLU A 137 -3.56 6.16 12.23
C GLU A 137 -4.66 5.55 11.33
N GLU A 138 -4.65 4.22 11.15
CA GLU A 138 -5.74 3.50 10.46
C GLU A 138 -6.98 3.40 11.37
N VAL A 139 -8.09 4.06 10.99
CA VAL A 139 -9.35 3.93 11.72
C VAL A 139 -10.01 2.59 11.39
N SER A 140 -9.85 1.61 12.28
CA SER A 140 -10.52 0.32 12.19
C SER A 140 -12.00 0.45 12.60
N LYS A 141 -12.93 -0.11 11.80
CA LYS A 141 -14.39 -0.10 12.09
C LYS A 141 -14.77 -0.64 13.48
N THR A 142 -13.92 -1.43 14.13
CA THR A 142 -14.16 -2.03 15.45
C THR A 142 -14.29 -1.02 16.58
N ARG A 143 -13.83 0.24 16.42
CA ARG A 143 -14.01 1.28 17.46
C ARG A 143 -15.35 2.01 17.42
N GLN A 144 -16.19 1.81 16.40
CA GLN A 144 -17.54 2.43 16.38
C GLN A 144 -18.57 1.69 17.24
N THR A 145 -18.38 0.41 17.57
CA THR A 145 -19.39 -0.38 18.31
C THR A 145 -19.35 -0.20 19.84
N HIS A 146 -18.39 0.54 20.39
CA HIS A 146 -18.31 0.78 21.85
C HIS A 146 -18.69 2.20 22.29
N VAL A 147 -18.79 3.18 21.39
CA VAL A 147 -19.22 4.54 21.77
C VAL A 147 -20.74 4.73 21.63
N GLU A 148 -21.41 3.94 20.78
CA GLU A 148 -22.89 4.01 20.66
C GLU A 148 -23.64 3.23 21.75
N ASN A 149 -22.97 2.34 22.50
CA ASN A 149 -23.62 1.57 23.57
C ASN A 149 -23.59 2.25 24.95
N ASP A 150 -22.70 3.21 25.18
CA ASP A 150 -22.64 3.97 26.44
C ASP A 150 -23.58 5.19 26.44
N ALA A 151 -24.18 5.53 25.29
CA ALA A 151 -25.21 6.57 25.17
C ALA A 151 -26.65 6.04 25.33
N ARG A 152 -26.84 4.75 25.65
CA ARG A 152 -28.15 4.13 25.89
C ARG A 152 -28.33 3.64 27.34
N SER A 153 -27.95 4.46 28.31
CA SER A 153 -28.47 4.37 29.67
C SER A 153 -29.17 5.68 30.04
N GLY A 154 -30.38 5.84 29.52
CA GLY A 154 -31.24 6.98 29.76
C GLY A 154 -32.65 6.69 29.27
N SER A 155 -33.51 6.30 30.21
CA SER A 155 -34.95 6.06 30.08
C SER A 155 -35.69 7.10 29.22
N PHE A 156 -36.58 6.66 28.31
CA PHE A 156 -38.04 6.94 28.33
C PHE A 156 -38.75 6.61 26.98
N GLN A 157 -39.87 5.90 27.12
CA GLN A 157 -41.10 5.81 26.30
C GLN A 157 -41.11 5.57 24.77
N LYS A 158 -41.80 4.46 24.41
CA LYS A 158 -42.42 4.13 23.10
C LYS A 158 -43.38 5.24 22.63
N GLN A 159 -43.29 5.64 21.35
CA GLN A 159 -44.48 5.69 20.48
C GLN A 159 -44.15 5.67 18.97
N SER A 160 -44.95 4.85 18.28
CA SER A 160 -45.17 4.72 16.84
C SER A 160 -45.11 6.02 16.03
N VAL A 161 -44.33 6.05 14.94
CA VAL A 161 -44.79 6.50 13.60
C VAL A 161 -44.07 5.69 12.52
N ARG A 162 -44.86 4.96 11.73
CA ARG A 162 -44.48 4.27 10.50
C ARG A 162 -45.14 5.04 9.34
N ARG A 163 -44.43 5.18 8.21
CA ARG A 163 -44.77 5.77 6.89
C ARG A 163 -44.03 7.08 6.62
N SER A 164 -43.40 7.31 5.47
CA SER A 164 -43.30 6.52 4.23
C SER A 164 -42.40 7.23 3.21
N LEU A 165 -41.90 6.45 2.24
CA LEU A 165 -41.41 6.83 0.89
C LEU A 165 -39.94 7.34 0.84
N SER A 166 -39.06 6.83 -0.01
CA SER A 166 -39.24 6.01 -1.21
C SER A 166 -38.05 5.06 -1.44
N GLU A 167 -38.30 3.76 -1.26
CA GLU A 167 -37.68 2.70 -2.06
C GLU A 167 -38.22 2.79 -3.50
N SER A 168 -37.60 3.60 -4.34
CA SER A 168 -37.73 3.44 -5.79
C SER A 168 -36.51 4.03 -6.46
N LEU A 169 -35.45 3.23 -6.64
CA LEU A 169 -34.44 3.41 -7.68
C LEU A 169 -33.37 2.29 -7.71
N PHE A 170 -33.70 1.04 -7.36
CA PHE A 170 -32.82 -0.09 -7.70
C PHE A 170 -33.64 -1.35 -7.94
N LYS A 171 -34.16 -1.49 -9.17
CA LYS A 171 -34.47 -2.79 -9.76
C LYS A 171 -34.19 -2.74 -11.26
N ASP A 172 -33.70 -3.89 -11.74
CA ASP A 172 -33.37 -4.29 -13.12
C ASP A 172 -31.92 -3.95 -13.56
N LYS A 173 -31.05 -4.90 -13.95
CA LYS A 173 -31.21 -6.28 -14.41
C LYS A 173 -29.92 -7.10 -14.20
N ASP A 174 -30.10 -8.38 -13.90
CA ASP A 174 -29.27 -9.55 -14.21
C ASP A 174 -27.75 -9.36 -14.44
N PHE A 175 -26.97 -9.57 -13.38
CA PHE A 175 -25.56 -9.95 -13.52
C PHE A 175 -25.30 -11.22 -12.71
N LYS A 176 -25.09 -12.33 -13.42
CA LYS A 176 -24.79 -13.65 -12.83
C LYS A 176 -23.66 -13.52 -11.79
N LYS A 177 -23.93 -13.93 -10.55
CA LYS A 177 -22.93 -14.04 -9.47
C LYS A 177 -21.82 -15.01 -9.90
N SER A 178 -20.66 -14.49 -10.28
CA SER A 178 -19.44 -15.30 -10.40
C SER A 178 -18.78 -15.47 -9.03
N LYS A 179 -18.04 -16.57 -8.85
CA LYS A 179 -17.21 -16.87 -7.66
C LYS A 179 -16.20 -15.75 -7.30
N ASP A 180 -15.98 -14.76 -8.16
CA ASP A 180 -15.06 -13.65 -7.92
C ASP A 180 -15.60 -12.61 -6.93
N GLN A 181 -16.93 -12.45 -6.80
CA GLN A 181 -17.53 -11.48 -5.87
C GLN A 181 -17.37 -11.88 -4.40
N THR A 182 -17.30 -13.18 -4.10
CA THR A 182 -17.14 -13.67 -2.72
C THR A 182 -15.73 -13.46 -2.16
N ALA A 183 -14.70 -13.41 -3.00
CA ALA A 183 -13.35 -13.06 -2.54
C ALA A 183 -13.23 -11.55 -2.29
N PHE A 184 -13.78 -10.72 -3.18
CA PHE A 184 -13.77 -9.27 -3.08
C PHE A 184 -14.49 -8.73 -1.84
N SER A 185 -15.67 -9.28 -1.50
CA SER A 185 -16.42 -8.85 -0.32
C SER A 185 -15.66 -9.08 1.00
N SER A 186 -14.80 -10.11 1.06
CA SER A 186 -14.01 -10.39 2.26
C SER A 186 -12.92 -9.35 2.53
N PHE A 187 -12.37 -8.70 1.50
CA PHE A 187 -11.33 -7.68 1.63
C PHE A 187 -11.89 -6.26 1.78
N SER A 188 -13.04 -5.95 1.16
CA SER A 188 -13.68 -4.63 1.24
C SER A 188 -14.33 -4.36 2.59
N ASN A 189 -14.69 -5.39 3.36
CA ASN A 189 -15.32 -5.25 4.67
C ASN A 189 -14.46 -4.49 5.72
N GLY A 190 -13.14 -4.38 5.50
CA GLY A 190 -12.20 -3.71 6.41
C GLY A 190 -11.40 -2.55 5.80
N LEU A 191 -11.80 -1.99 4.66
CA LEU A 191 -11.24 -0.72 4.17
C LEU A 191 -11.72 0.42 5.07
N PRO A 192 -10.83 1.35 5.51
CA PRO A 192 -11.27 2.55 6.21
C PRO A 192 -12.28 3.28 5.30
N SER A 193 -13.39 3.69 5.90
CA SER A 193 -14.50 4.32 5.18
C SER A 193 -13.97 5.48 4.32
N SER A 194 -14.65 5.74 3.21
CA SER A 194 -14.45 6.92 2.34
C SER A 194 -14.60 8.28 3.06
N SER A 195 -14.68 8.29 4.40
CA SER A 195 -14.91 9.44 5.28
C SER A 195 -13.63 10.00 5.91
N VAL A 196 -12.43 9.51 5.56
CA VAL A 196 -11.19 10.15 6.02
C VAL A 196 -11.05 11.48 5.28
N SER A 197 -11.27 12.59 6.01
CA SER A 197 -11.05 13.94 5.49
C SER A 197 -9.56 14.23 5.44
N ILE A 198 -8.98 14.15 4.24
CA ILE A 198 -7.56 14.39 4.03
C ILE A 198 -7.38 15.84 3.58
N PRO A 199 -6.60 16.67 4.31
CA PRO A 199 -6.31 18.02 3.88
C PRO A 199 -5.48 18.01 2.59
N LYS A 200 -5.33 19.16 1.94
CA LYS A 200 -4.49 19.29 0.75
C LYS A 200 -3.04 18.91 1.10
N VAL A 201 -2.54 17.82 0.54
CA VAL A 201 -1.15 17.36 0.67
C VAL A 201 -0.57 17.04 -0.71
N ASP A 202 0.69 17.40 -0.96
CA ASP A 202 1.31 17.08 -2.25
C ASP A 202 1.63 15.58 -2.37
N ILE A 203 2.20 15.00 -1.31
CA ILE A 203 2.57 13.59 -1.22
C ILE A 203 1.88 12.94 -0.02
N LEU A 204 1.19 11.82 -0.22
CA LEU A 204 0.60 10.99 0.84
C LEU A 204 1.25 9.60 0.85
N PHE A 205 1.82 9.22 1.98
CA PHE A 205 2.25 7.85 2.26
C PHE A 205 1.13 7.09 2.98
N VAL A 206 0.80 5.90 2.49
CA VAL A 206 -0.29 5.06 3.02
C VAL A 206 0.23 3.72 3.51
N ALA A 207 -0.06 3.38 4.76
CA ALA A 207 0.45 2.21 5.48
C ALA A 207 -0.67 1.33 6.07
N PHE A 208 -1.73 1.06 5.29
CA PHE A 208 -2.83 0.14 5.70
C PHE A 208 -2.48 -1.35 5.54
N GLY A 209 -1.29 -1.64 5.04
CA GLY A 209 -0.92 -2.98 4.61
C GLY A 209 -1.56 -3.38 3.29
N SER A 210 -0.92 -4.34 2.62
CA SER A 210 -1.42 -4.88 1.35
C SER A 210 -2.40 -6.03 1.61
N PRO A 211 -3.50 -6.13 0.84
CA PRO A 211 -3.81 -5.37 -0.38
C PRO A 211 -4.55 -4.03 -0.15
N LYS A 212 -4.99 -3.76 1.08
CA LYS A 212 -5.90 -2.65 1.42
C LYS A 212 -5.38 -1.29 0.95
N GLN A 213 -4.10 -1.00 1.18
CA GLN A 213 -3.52 0.32 0.88
C GLN A 213 -3.58 0.65 -0.62
N GLU A 214 -3.27 -0.31 -1.49
CA GLU A 214 -3.28 -0.08 -2.94
C GLU A 214 -4.70 0.06 -3.48
N ILE A 215 -5.63 -0.77 -2.99
CA ILE A 215 -7.05 -0.69 -3.37
C ILE A 215 -7.61 0.66 -2.92
N TRP A 216 -7.36 1.06 -1.67
CA TRP A 216 -7.81 2.34 -1.15
C TRP A 216 -7.25 3.53 -1.95
N ILE A 217 -5.96 3.51 -2.31
CA ILE A 217 -5.37 4.57 -3.14
C ILE A 217 -6.07 4.60 -4.51
N TYR A 218 -6.22 3.44 -5.16
CA TYR A 218 -6.85 3.35 -6.48
C TYR A 218 -8.27 3.92 -6.50
N GLU A 219 -9.07 3.62 -5.48
CA GLU A 219 -10.46 4.05 -5.38
C GLU A 219 -10.63 5.53 -5.01
N ASN A 220 -9.67 6.11 -4.26
CA ASN A 220 -9.83 7.44 -3.66
C ASN A 220 -8.94 8.52 -4.29
N LEU A 221 -7.80 8.18 -4.91
CA LEU A 221 -6.82 9.17 -5.41
C LEU A 221 -7.45 10.24 -6.31
N LYS A 222 -8.40 9.86 -7.18
CA LYS A 222 -9.08 10.82 -8.07
C LYS A 222 -9.86 11.88 -7.29
N LYS A 223 -10.46 11.52 -6.16
CA LYS A 223 -11.33 12.38 -5.33
C LYS A 223 -10.54 13.24 -4.34
N LEU A 224 -9.37 12.76 -3.90
CA LEU A 224 -8.59 13.40 -2.84
C LEU A 224 -7.78 14.59 -3.36
N PRO A 225 -7.54 15.64 -2.55
CA PRO A 225 -6.71 16.80 -2.92
C PRO A 225 -5.21 16.48 -2.85
N ILE A 226 -4.80 15.37 -3.47
CA ILE A 226 -3.44 14.80 -3.41
C ILE A 226 -2.87 14.66 -4.82
N LYS A 227 -1.57 14.91 -4.98
CA LYS A 227 -0.86 14.70 -6.25
C LYS A 227 -0.16 13.35 -6.32
N VAL A 228 0.46 12.88 -5.25
CA VAL A 228 1.19 11.60 -5.23
C VAL A 228 0.72 10.77 -4.05
N ALA A 229 0.28 9.53 -4.29
CA ALA A 229 -0.05 8.56 -3.25
C ALA A 229 0.80 7.29 -3.39
N ILE A 230 1.41 6.87 -2.29
CA ILE A 230 2.39 5.79 -2.28
C ILE A 230 2.00 4.77 -1.20
N GLY A 231 1.79 3.51 -1.60
CA GLY A 231 1.63 2.40 -0.67
C GLY A 231 2.99 1.98 -0.12
N VAL A 232 3.17 2.03 1.21
CA VAL A 232 4.49 1.81 1.85
C VAL A 232 4.49 0.73 2.92
N GLY A 233 3.33 0.16 3.26
CA GLY A 233 3.22 -0.95 4.21
C GLY A 233 3.91 -0.66 5.54
N GLY A 234 4.68 -1.63 6.05
CA GLY A 234 5.38 -1.54 7.34
C GLY A 234 6.61 -0.61 7.35
N ALA A 235 6.74 0.33 6.41
CA ALA A 235 7.81 1.32 6.42
C ALA A 235 7.74 2.22 7.66
N PHE A 236 6.52 2.59 8.11
CA PHE A 236 6.33 3.48 9.25
C PHE A 236 6.84 2.88 10.56
N ASP A 237 6.70 1.58 10.79
CA ASP A 237 7.24 0.91 11.99
C ASP A 237 8.75 1.12 12.15
N LEU A 238 9.46 1.30 11.05
CA LEU A 238 10.91 1.50 11.05
C LEU A 238 11.30 2.95 11.20
N LEU A 239 10.57 3.83 10.52
CA LEU A 239 10.83 5.26 10.52
C LEU A 239 10.42 5.90 11.85
N SER A 240 9.39 5.37 12.51
CA SER A 240 9.00 5.73 13.88
C SER A 240 9.97 5.21 14.95
N GLY A 241 10.88 4.29 14.61
CA GLY A 241 11.80 3.66 15.55
C GLY A 241 11.18 2.51 16.37
N ARG A 242 9.91 2.16 16.15
CA ARG A 242 9.22 1.05 16.84
C ARG A 242 9.90 -0.30 16.56
N VAL A 243 10.42 -0.49 15.35
CA VAL A 243 11.19 -1.65 14.95
C VAL A 243 12.61 -1.21 14.56
N ALA A 244 13.61 -1.86 15.12
CA ALA A 244 15.00 -1.57 14.78
C ALA A 244 15.30 -1.95 13.31
N ARG A 245 15.98 -1.06 12.59
CA ARG A 245 16.51 -1.34 11.25
C ARG A 245 17.70 -2.30 11.32
N ALA A 246 17.86 -3.11 10.28
CA ALA A 246 19.04 -3.94 10.14
C ALA A 246 20.30 -3.07 9.90
N PRO A 247 21.49 -3.51 10.34
CA PRO A 247 22.75 -2.84 10.02
C PRO A 247 22.92 -2.59 8.52
N TYR A 248 23.67 -1.54 8.16
CA TYR A 248 23.81 -1.12 6.76
C TYR A 248 24.31 -2.22 5.83
N TRP A 249 25.29 -3.01 6.26
CA TRP A 249 25.82 -4.13 5.46
C TRP A 249 24.75 -5.20 5.17
N VAL A 250 23.89 -5.51 6.15
CA VAL A 250 22.74 -6.43 6.02
C VAL A 250 21.72 -5.90 5.02
N ARG A 251 21.45 -4.58 5.06
CA ARG A 251 20.59 -3.90 4.09
C ARG A 251 21.19 -3.99 2.69
N LYS A 252 22.49 -3.74 2.54
CA LYS A 252 23.21 -3.71 1.25
C LYS A 252 23.21 -5.07 0.55
N ILE A 253 23.47 -6.16 1.28
CA ILE A 253 23.41 -7.53 0.72
C ILE A 253 21.97 -8.05 0.55
N GLY A 254 20.98 -7.32 1.07
CA GLY A 254 19.56 -7.60 0.87
C GLY A 254 18.96 -8.67 1.76
N VAL A 255 19.66 -9.09 2.83
CA VAL A 255 19.19 -10.10 3.80
C VAL A 255 18.47 -9.49 5.00
N GLU A 256 18.02 -8.24 4.87
CA GLU A 256 17.22 -7.56 5.90
C GLU A 256 15.96 -8.35 6.29
N TRP A 257 15.36 -9.08 5.35
CA TRP A 257 14.22 -9.95 5.62
C TRP A 257 14.55 -11.05 6.65
N LEU A 258 15.78 -11.57 6.63
CA LEU A 258 16.26 -12.60 7.57
C LEU A 258 16.51 -11.99 8.94
N PHE A 259 17.15 -10.82 9.00
CA PHE A 259 17.32 -10.08 10.25
C PHE A 259 15.97 -9.81 10.94
N ARG A 260 14.95 -9.43 10.16
CA ARG A 260 13.58 -9.25 10.67
C ARG A 260 12.95 -10.55 11.10
N LEU A 261 13.17 -11.65 10.38
CA LEU A 261 12.65 -12.97 10.74
C LEU A 261 13.18 -13.42 12.10
N ILE A 262 14.49 -13.23 12.34
CA ILE A 262 15.12 -13.55 13.63
C ILE A 262 14.49 -12.73 14.76
N ARG A 263 14.22 -11.43 14.53
CA ARG A 263 13.59 -10.55 15.53
C ARG A 263 12.08 -10.72 15.67
N GLN A 264 11.41 -11.26 14.66
CA GLN A 264 9.96 -11.40 14.58
C GLN A 264 9.62 -12.81 14.05
N PRO A 265 9.78 -13.86 14.87
CA PRO A 265 9.67 -15.25 14.42
C PRO A 265 8.27 -15.59 13.87
N TRP A 266 7.21 -14.92 14.35
CA TRP A 266 5.85 -15.08 13.82
C TRP A 266 5.72 -14.70 12.34
N ARG A 267 6.68 -13.96 11.80
CA ARG A 267 6.76 -13.58 10.39
C ARG A 267 7.18 -14.74 9.47
N ALA A 268 7.54 -15.91 10.03
CA ALA A 268 7.90 -17.12 9.28
C ALA A 268 6.83 -17.55 8.26
N LYS A 269 5.54 -17.28 8.54
CA LYS A 269 4.44 -17.51 7.59
C LYS A 269 4.67 -16.85 6.23
N ARG A 270 5.33 -15.69 6.21
CA ARG A 270 5.68 -14.96 4.97
C ARG A 270 6.79 -15.66 4.18
N GLN A 271 7.66 -16.42 4.84
CA GLN A 271 8.73 -17.17 4.15
C GLN A 271 8.18 -18.34 3.34
N VAL A 272 7.09 -18.96 3.81
CA VAL A 272 6.36 -19.96 3.01
C VAL A 272 5.83 -19.35 1.71
N ALA A 273 5.35 -18.09 1.75
CA ALA A 273 4.94 -17.38 0.55
C ALA A 273 6.13 -17.12 -0.40
N LEU A 274 7.33 -16.85 0.13
CA LEU A 274 8.55 -16.68 -0.68
C LEU A 274 8.95 -17.97 -1.40
N VAL A 275 8.89 -19.12 -0.72
CA VAL A 275 9.18 -20.42 -1.36
C VAL A 275 8.17 -20.71 -2.47
N LYS A 276 6.87 -20.54 -2.19
CA LYS A 276 5.80 -20.68 -3.20
C LYS A 276 5.99 -19.71 -4.36
N PHE A 277 6.42 -18.49 -4.07
CA PHE A 277 6.71 -17.47 -5.07
C PHE A 277 7.86 -17.90 -6.00
N ILE A 278 9.00 -18.35 -5.46
CA ILE A 278 10.12 -18.83 -6.28
C ILE A 278 9.70 -20.02 -7.15
N PHE A 279 8.95 -20.97 -6.61
CA PHE A 279 8.42 -22.10 -7.37
C PHE A 279 7.55 -21.63 -8.56
N LEU A 280 6.66 -20.67 -8.34
CA LEU A 280 5.82 -20.11 -9.40
C LEU A 280 6.62 -19.35 -10.45
N VAL A 281 7.68 -18.64 -10.05
CA VAL A 281 8.58 -17.96 -10.99
C VAL A 281 9.33 -18.97 -11.85
N LEU A 282 9.83 -20.07 -11.26
CA LEU A 282 10.46 -21.16 -12.01
C LEU A 282 9.45 -21.79 -12.99
N LYS A 283 8.22 -22.03 -12.53
CA LYS A 283 7.13 -22.53 -13.38
C LYS A 283 6.85 -21.61 -14.57
N GLU A 284 6.82 -20.28 -14.35
CA GLU A 284 6.68 -19.28 -15.42
C GLU A 284 7.87 -19.32 -16.38
N ARG A 285 9.11 -19.42 -15.88
CA ARG A 285 10.32 -19.50 -16.71
C ARG A 285 10.29 -20.70 -17.66
N PHE A 286 9.91 -21.86 -17.15
CA PHE A 286 9.91 -23.12 -17.91
C PHE A 286 8.59 -23.37 -18.66
N ASN A 287 7.67 -22.40 -18.64
CA ASN A 287 6.35 -22.49 -19.27
C ASN A 287 5.60 -23.80 -18.94
N ILE A 288 5.79 -24.32 -17.72
CA ILE A 288 5.20 -25.59 -17.30
C ILE A 288 3.70 -25.32 -17.07
N SER A 289 2.89 -25.62 -18.07
CA SER A 289 1.44 -25.63 -17.96
C SER A 289 1.05 -26.77 -17.01
N ILE A 290 0.42 -26.45 -15.87
CA ILE A 290 -0.33 -27.47 -15.13
C ILE A 290 -1.73 -27.41 -15.70
N ASN A 291 -2.07 -28.40 -16.52
CA ASN A 291 -3.46 -28.84 -16.60
C ASN A 291 -3.86 -29.16 -15.17
N ASN A 292 -4.70 -28.32 -14.57
CA ASN A 292 -5.29 -28.61 -13.27
C ASN A 292 -6.17 -29.86 -13.46
N VAL A 293 -5.76 -30.95 -12.84
CA VAL A 293 -6.67 -32.02 -12.40
C VAL A 293 -7.43 -31.51 -11.19
#